data_AF-A0A495WEU7-F1
#
_entry.id   AF-A0A495WEU7-F1
#
_cell.length_a   1.000
_cell.length_b   1.000
_cell.length_c   1.000
_cell.angle_alpha   90.00
_cell.angle_beta   90.00
_cell.angle_gamma   90.00
#
_symmetry.space_group_name_H-M   'P 1'
#
loop_
_entity.id
_entity.type
_entity.pdbx_description
1 polymer ?
#
loop_
_entity_poly.entity_id
_entity_poly.type
_entity_poly.pdbx_seq_one_letter_code
_entity_poly.pdbx_strand_id
1 'polypeptide(L)'
;MSDFPYHVAGGAFTPTRRPLQLFESMLNAAPAALPATPQVTRRRKLWEIAHKFHCPVIGTCFDVAELRSLMKKVMHFPPDTTDFVLHTTAVGACESRGQLSELLQKQLEKRYQPTIRRFAAAKDTAALQALWQEATASGSEIPAALWATWSHPACDSTLEHAVYGDIHMIQHQIGTGTRADLKALKALKEDNRELRRQLDKARQENEALRSEKSSETQGLGQRIVDLRAELAGRDATIAALTGQLDQLRASLPDLKDRHGLLRRATDAEARSTALSARAEQQETEIWHLRQRLRHAEETINQLLAQEGSDETLTVDADCAPETLSGKSVLCVGGRSGAIDAYRQLVEQSGGRFLHHDGGLEESLHRIDGVLAAADLVICQAGCISHNAYWRVKEQCKRTGKRCLFVRNAGVSSFGRMISAACAEEN
;
A
#
# COMPACT_ATOMS: atom_id res chain seq x y z
N MET A 1 -26.36 -18.28 64.85
CA MET A 1 -27.04 -18.08 63.55
C MET A 1 -28.13 -17.06 63.80
N SER A 2 -28.20 -16.03 62.95
CA SER A 2 -28.92 -14.79 63.20
C SER A 2 -30.44 -14.98 63.06
N ASP A 3 -31.17 -14.93 64.18
CA ASP A 3 -32.64 -14.97 64.24
C ASP A 3 -33.24 -13.62 63.84
N PHE A 4 -33.12 -13.22 62.58
CA PHE A 4 -33.89 -12.11 62.02
C PHE A 4 -35.10 -12.66 61.26
N PRO A 5 -36.34 -12.46 61.75
CA PRO A 5 -37.52 -12.79 60.95
C PRO A 5 -37.61 -11.79 59.80
N TYR A 6 -37.55 -12.30 58.56
CA TYR A 6 -37.81 -11.50 57.37
C TYR A 6 -39.25 -10.97 57.43
N HIS A 7 -39.41 -9.67 57.69
CA HIS A 7 -40.71 -9.00 57.66
C HIS A 7 -41.08 -8.63 56.22
N VAL A 8 -42.30 -9.01 55.80
CA VAL A 8 -42.96 -8.49 54.59
C VAL A 8 -43.71 -7.23 54.98
N ALA A 9 -43.47 -6.12 54.28
CA ALA A 9 -44.13 -4.85 54.57
C ALA A 9 -45.63 -4.91 54.24
N GLY A 10 -46.49 -4.74 55.26
CA GLY A 10 -47.95 -4.64 55.08
C GLY A 10 -48.78 -5.17 56.25
N GLY A 11 -48.53 -4.73 57.49
CA GLY A 11 -49.38 -5.01 58.65
C GLY A 11 -48.70 -4.67 59.97
N ALA A 12 -49.32 -3.79 60.77
CA ALA A 12 -48.80 -3.42 62.09
C ALA A 12 -49.41 -4.35 63.16
N PHE A 13 -48.56 -5.05 63.91
CA PHE A 13 -48.94 -5.66 65.19
C PHE A 13 -48.21 -4.93 66.32
N THR A 14 -48.96 -4.37 67.26
CA THR A 14 -48.42 -3.72 68.47
C THR A 14 -47.69 -4.73 69.36
N PRO A 15 -46.46 -4.44 69.84
CA PRO A 15 -45.69 -5.40 70.61
C PRO A 15 -46.00 -5.27 72.11
N THR A 16 -46.81 -6.16 72.67
CA THR A 16 -46.87 -6.34 74.13
C THR A 16 -45.74 -7.26 74.58
N ARG A 17 -44.80 -6.72 75.36
CA ARG A 17 -43.71 -7.46 76.04
C ARG A 17 -44.29 -8.51 77.00
N ARG A 18 -44.14 -9.80 76.66
CA ARG A 18 -44.01 -10.95 77.59
C ARG A 18 -43.56 -12.19 76.81
N PRO A 19 -42.25 -12.46 76.68
CA PRO A 19 -41.78 -13.64 75.98
C PRO A 19 -41.64 -14.82 76.95
N LEU A 20 -41.95 -16.02 76.46
CA LEU A 20 -41.55 -17.36 76.95
C LEU A 20 -42.59 -18.27 77.62
N GLN A 21 -43.74 -17.82 78.14
CA GLN A 21 -44.79 -18.76 78.61
C GLN A 21 -45.87 -19.08 77.55
N LEU A 22 -46.03 -18.25 76.52
CA LEU A 22 -46.98 -18.50 75.42
C LEU A 22 -46.46 -19.54 74.42
N PHE A 23 -45.13 -19.70 74.31
CA PHE A 23 -44.52 -20.58 73.31
C PHE A 23 -44.64 -22.07 73.67
N GLU A 24 -44.65 -22.42 74.96
CA GLU A 24 -44.88 -23.80 75.41
C GLU A 24 -46.35 -24.24 75.24
N SER A 25 -47.31 -23.32 75.37
CA SER A 25 -48.73 -23.62 75.14
C SER A 25 -49.11 -23.83 73.66
N MET A 26 -48.25 -23.42 72.73
CA MET A 26 -48.46 -23.56 71.28
C MET A 26 -47.89 -24.84 70.67
N LEU A 27 -47.11 -25.62 71.43
CA LEU A 27 -46.50 -26.87 70.93
C LEU A 27 -47.32 -28.13 71.22
N ASN A 28 -48.42 -28.04 71.98
CA ASN A 28 -49.28 -29.21 72.31
C ASN A 28 -50.79 -28.98 72.14
N ALA A 29 -51.22 -27.95 71.42
CA ALA A 29 -52.61 -27.82 70.98
C ALA A 29 -52.67 -28.05 69.47
N ALA A 30 -53.20 -29.20 69.05
CA ALA A 30 -53.61 -29.38 67.67
C ALA A 30 -54.50 -28.19 67.28
N PRO A 31 -54.25 -27.50 66.15
CA PRO A 31 -55.06 -26.35 65.78
C PRO A 31 -56.50 -26.83 65.63
N ALA A 32 -57.40 -26.29 66.46
CA ALA A 32 -58.82 -26.45 66.23
C ALA A 32 -59.09 -25.96 64.81
N ALA A 33 -59.63 -26.84 63.97
CA ALA A 33 -59.94 -26.52 62.57
C ALA A 33 -60.73 -25.22 62.53
N LEU A 34 -60.13 -24.18 61.97
CA LEU A 34 -60.86 -22.95 61.64
C LEU A 34 -62.10 -23.36 60.84
N PRO A 35 -63.28 -22.78 61.12
CA PRO A 35 -64.47 -23.09 60.36
C PRO A 35 -64.14 -22.88 58.88
N ALA A 36 -64.35 -23.93 58.08
CA ALA A 36 -64.09 -23.89 56.65
C ALA A 36 -64.76 -22.63 56.07
N THR A 37 -63.96 -21.73 55.51
CA THR A 37 -64.48 -20.58 54.78
C THR A 37 -65.47 -21.11 53.75
N PRO A 38 -66.67 -20.54 53.64
CA PRO A 38 -67.69 -21.04 52.74
C PRO A 38 -67.08 -21.14 51.34
N GLN A 39 -67.12 -22.34 50.74
CA GLN A 39 -66.65 -22.56 49.39
C GLN A 39 -67.46 -21.66 48.46
N VAL A 40 -66.85 -20.57 48.01
CA VAL A 40 -67.46 -19.67 47.05
C VAL A 40 -67.48 -20.42 45.73
N THR A 41 -68.66 -20.89 45.32
CA THR A 41 -68.82 -21.68 44.08
C THR A 41 -68.75 -20.83 42.81
N ARG A 42 -68.80 -19.49 42.97
CA ARG A 42 -68.77 -18.53 41.87
C ARG A 42 -67.48 -17.70 41.87
N ARG A 43 -67.11 -17.18 40.71
CA ARG A 43 -66.01 -16.20 40.62
C ARG A 43 -66.32 -14.95 41.44
N ARG A 44 -65.31 -14.50 42.20
CA ARG A 44 -65.33 -13.26 42.97
C ARG A 44 -65.36 -12.06 42.04
N LYS A 45 -66.08 -11.01 42.44
CA LYS A 45 -66.07 -9.69 41.80
C LYS A 45 -64.91 -8.84 42.31
N LEU A 46 -64.64 -7.75 41.62
CA LEU A 46 -63.54 -6.83 41.91
C LEU A 46 -63.63 -6.26 43.33
N TRP A 47 -64.84 -6.05 43.85
CA TRP A 47 -65.09 -5.61 45.23
C TRP A 47 -65.25 -6.74 46.24
N GLU A 48 -65.00 -7.99 45.84
CA GLU A 48 -65.06 -9.17 46.73
C GLU A 48 -63.66 -9.76 47.00
N ILE A 49 -62.60 -9.22 46.36
CA ILE A 49 -61.21 -9.58 46.66
C ILE A 49 -60.65 -8.66 47.75
N ALA A 50 -59.64 -9.13 48.48
CA ALA A 50 -59.03 -8.33 49.55
C ALA A 50 -58.35 -7.05 49.03
N HIS A 51 -58.42 -5.97 49.81
CA HIS A 51 -57.90 -4.64 49.44
C HIS A 51 -56.45 -4.67 48.93
N LYS A 52 -55.59 -5.48 49.54
CA LYS A 52 -54.17 -5.62 49.17
C LYS A 52 -53.95 -6.05 47.70
N PHE A 53 -54.97 -6.63 47.04
CA PHE A 53 -54.91 -7.06 45.65
C PHE A 53 -55.40 -5.99 44.65
N HIS A 54 -56.12 -4.96 45.08
CA HIS A 54 -56.63 -3.95 44.16
C HIS A 54 -55.51 -3.15 43.49
N CYS A 55 -54.49 -2.73 44.22
CA CYS A 55 -53.37 -1.98 43.64
C CYS A 55 -52.67 -2.76 42.50
N PRO A 56 -52.26 -4.03 42.70
CA PRO A 56 -51.72 -4.83 41.59
C PRO A 56 -52.71 -5.05 40.44
N VAL A 57 -54.00 -5.31 40.72
CA VAL A 57 -55.00 -5.47 39.64
C VAL A 57 -55.09 -4.18 38.82
N ILE A 58 -55.28 -3.03 39.47
CA ILE A 58 -55.42 -1.75 38.78
C ILE A 58 -54.14 -1.38 38.04
N GLY A 59 -52.97 -1.54 38.67
CA GLY A 59 -51.68 -1.15 38.11
C GLY A 59 -51.20 -2.05 36.97
N THR A 60 -51.62 -3.32 36.94
CA THR A 60 -51.22 -4.27 35.90
C THR A 60 -52.28 -4.41 34.79
N CYS A 61 -53.57 -4.26 35.09
CA CYS A 61 -54.64 -4.51 34.13
C CYS A 61 -55.10 -3.29 33.33
N PHE A 62 -54.78 -2.08 33.78
CA PHE A 62 -55.16 -0.85 33.12
C PHE A 62 -53.92 0.01 32.86
N ASP A 63 -53.79 0.49 31.62
CA ASP A 63 -52.84 1.56 31.38
C ASP A 63 -53.37 2.87 31.99
N VAL A 64 -52.44 3.77 32.29
CA VAL A 64 -52.75 5.03 32.98
C VAL A 64 -53.72 5.91 32.18
N ALA A 65 -53.60 5.92 30.84
CA ALA A 65 -54.45 6.75 29.99
C ALA A 65 -55.87 6.17 29.88
N GLU A 66 -56.01 4.85 29.76
CA GLU A 66 -57.31 4.19 29.84
C GLU A 66 -57.96 4.42 31.20
N LEU A 67 -57.24 4.18 32.31
CA LEU A 67 -57.81 4.34 33.64
C LEU A 67 -58.37 5.76 33.82
N ARG A 68 -57.61 6.78 33.39
CA ARG A 68 -58.06 8.18 33.39
C ARG A 68 -59.32 8.37 32.54
N SER A 69 -59.38 7.78 31.35
CA SER A 69 -60.55 7.86 30.46
C SER A 69 -61.79 7.18 31.06
N LEU A 70 -61.61 6.05 31.74
CA LEU A 70 -62.67 5.32 32.44
C LEU A 70 -63.18 6.12 33.64
N MET A 71 -62.29 6.69 34.45
CA MET A 71 -62.68 7.52 35.60
C MET A 71 -63.45 8.77 35.16
N LYS A 72 -63.06 9.44 34.06
CA LYS A 72 -63.79 10.61 33.52
C LYS A 72 -65.26 10.35 33.20
N LYS A 73 -65.64 9.09 32.94
CA LYS A 73 -67.04 8.73 32.65
C LYS A 73 -67.93 8.73 33.90
N VAL A 74 -67.32 8.64 35.08
CA VAL A 74 -68.03 8.40 36.35
C VAL A 74 -67.80 9.55 37.34
N MET A 75 -66.68 10.26 37.22
CA MET A 75 -66.30 11.34 38.13
C MET A 75 -65.61 12.49 37.40
N HIS A 76 -65.75 13.69 37.97
CA HIS A 76 -65.05 14.89 37.53
C HIS A 76 -63.79 15.09 38.37
N PHE A 77 -62.67 15.39 37.73
CA PHE A 77 -61.42 15.73 38.40
C PHE A 77 -60.63 16.77 37.58
N PRO A 78 -59.83 17.62 38.24
CA PRO A 78 -58.99 18.61 37.56
C PRO A 78 -58.05 18.00 36.51
N PRO A 79 -57.78 18.69 35.38
CA PRO A 79 -56.91 18.16 34.32
C PRO A 79 -55.48 17.81 34.78
N ASP A 80 -54.97 18.55 35.75
CA ASP A 80 -53.65 18.43 36.37
C ASP A 80 -53.56 17.34 37.47
N THR A 81 -54.65 16.62 37.74
CA THR A 81 -54.64 15.50 38.69
C THR A 81 -53.59 14.46 38.27
N THR A 82 -52.68 14.14 39.19
CA THR A 82 -51.57 13.21 38.94
C THR A 82 -52.04 11.77 38.78
N ASP A 83 -51.27 10.97 38.05
CA ASP A 83 -51.59 9.56 37.82
C ASP A 83 -51.62 8.74 39.12
N PHE A 84 -50.77 9.08 40.09
CA PHE A 84 -50.76 8.46 41.41
C PHE A 84 -52.09 8.69 42.16
N VAL A 85 -52.63 9.92 42.12
CA VAL A 85 -53.90 10.24 42.76
C VAL A 85 -55.06 9.50 42.09
N LEU A 86 -55.09 9.48 40.75
CA LEU A 86 -56.12 8.72 40.03
C LEU A 86 -56.04 7.22 40.31
N HIS A 87 -54.82 6.67 40.31
CA HIS A 87 -54.60 5.26 40.62
C HIS A 87 -55.09 4.90 42.03
N THR A 88 -54.63 5.61 43.06
CA THR A 88 -55.04 5.35 44.46
C THR A 88 -56.53 5.56 44.69
N THR A 89 -57.14 6.54 44.01
CA THR A 89 -58.60 6.73 44.03
C THR A 89 -59.33 5.54 43.41
N ALA A 90 -58.86 5.03 42.28
CA ALA A 90 -59.44 3.84 41.66
C ALA A 90 -59.26 2.59 42.53
N VAL A 91 -58.10 2.42 43.18
CA VAL A 91 -57.82 1.32 44.13
C VAL A 91 -58.81 1.37 45.30
N GLY A 92 -58.98 2.52 45.95
CA GLY A 92 -59.94 2.67 47.06
C GLY A 92 -61.39 2.46 46.62
N ALA A 93 -61.76 2.93 45.43
CA ALA A 93 -63.10 2.71 44.88
C ALA A 93 -63.42 1.23 44.60
N CYS A 94 -62.41 0.36 44.51
CA CYS A 94 -62.60 -1.07 44.31
C CYS A 94 -62.94 -1.83 45.59
N GLU A 95 -62.75 -1.26 46.78
CA GLU A 95 -63.09 -1.94 48.05
C GLU A 95 -64.58 -2.23 48.21
N SER A 96 -65.42 -1.43 47.57
CA SER A 96 -66.88 -1.54 47.65
C SER A 96 -67.51 -1.47 46.28
N ARG A 97 -68.73 -2.00 46.18
CA ARG A 97 -69.51 -1.93 44.96
C ARG A 97 -69.98 -0.50 44.71
N GLY A 98 -69.59 0.07 43.57
CA GLY A 98 -69.96 1.41 43.14
C GLY A 98 -69.83 1.57 41.63
N GLN A 99 -70.16 2.76 41.11
CA GLN A 99 -70.17 3.00 39.67
C GLN A 99 -68.81 2.77 39.00
N LEU A 100 -67.72 3.20 39.65
CA LEU A 100 -66.36 3.04 39.12
C LEU A 100 -65.93 1.56 39.18
N SER A 101 -66.13 0.86 40.30
CA SER A 101 -65.75 -0.55 40.43
C SER A 101 -66.57 -1.47 39.52
N GLU A 102 -67.85 -1.16 39.26
CA GLU A 102 -68.66 -1.87 38.26
C GLU A 102 -68.15 -1.64 36.82
N LEU A 103 -67.76 -0.41 36.50
CA LEU A 103 -67.20 -0.06 35.20
C LEU A 103 -65.85 -0.77 34.97
N LEU A 104 -64.96 -0.78 35.96
CA LEU A 104 -63.67 -1.48 35.90
C LEU A 104 -63.87 -3.00 35.83
N GLN A 105 -64.76 -3.58 36.65
CA GLN A 105 -65.16 -4.98 36.58
C GLN A 105 -65.63 -5.35 35.16
N LYS A 106 -66.52 -4.56 34.57
CA LYS A 106 -67.04 -4.82 33.22
C LYS A 106 -65.92 -4.82 32.17
N GLN A 107 -64.94 -3.91 32.31
CA GLN A 107 -63.79 -3.85 31.41
C GLN A 107 -62.87 -5.06 31.57
N LEU A 108 -62.58 -5.49 32.80
CA LEU A 108 -61.78 -6.70 33.07
C LEU A 108 -62.43 -7.95 32.49
N GLU A 109 -63.74 -8.14 32.73
CA GLU A 109 -64.48 -9.30 32.20
C GLU A 109 -64.54 -9.32 30.68
N LYS A 110 -64.72 -8.14 30.04
CA LYS A 110 -64.75 -8.03 28.59
C LYS A 110 -63.37 -8.28 27.97
N ARG A 111 -62.31 -7.68 28.54
CA ARG A 111 -60.95 -7.74 28.00
C ARG A 111 -60.34 -9.13 28.15
N TYR A 112 -60.48 -9.74 29.31
CA TYR A 112 -59.81 -11.00 29.64
C TYR A 112 -60.73 -12.21 29.49
N GLN A 113 -61.84 -12.05 28.79
CA GLN A 113 -62.85 -13.07 28.52
C GLN A 113 -62.25 -14.43 28.05
N PRO A 114 -61.27 -14.47 27.12
CA PRO A 114 -60.67 -15.73 26.67
C PRO A 114 -59.85 -16.43 27.77
N THR A 115 -58.99 -15.69 28.48
CA THR A 115 -58.16 -16.23 29.57
C THR A 115 -59.01 -16.67 30.75
N ILE A 116 -60.06 -15.91 31.09
CA ILE A 116 -61.04 -16.29 32.12
C ILE A 116 -61.71 -17.62 31.76
N ARG A 117 -62.11 -17.81 30.49
CA ARG A 117 -62.68 -19.09 30.03
C ARG A 117 -61.69 -20.24 30.15
N ARG A 118 -60.41 -20.02 29.81
CA ARG A 118 -59.35 -21.03 29.97
C ARG A 118 -59.17 -21.41 31.44
N PHE A 119 -59.06 -20.43 32.33
CA PHE A 119 -58.83 -20.65 33.75
C PHE A 119 -60.03 -21.28 34.45
N ALA A 120 -61.25 -21.05 33.98
CA ALA A 120 -62.46 -21.69 34.51
C ALA A 120 -62.47 -23.23 34.37
N ALA A 121 -61.59 -23.81 33.55
CA ALA A 121 -61.44 -25.26 33.45
C ALA A 121 -60.66 -25.87 34.64
N ALA A 122 -59.94 -25.06 35.41
CA ALA A 122 -59.20 -25.52 36.59
C ALA A 122 -60.17 -25.89 37.72
N LYS A 123 -60.08 -27.14 38.21
CA LYS A 123 -61.01 -27.68 39.22
C LYS A 123 -60.53 -27.52 40.66
N ASP A 124 -59.24 -27.26 40.85
CA ASP A 124 -58.58 -27.15 42.15
C ASP A 124 -57.49 -26.07 42.14
N THR A 125 -56.95 -25.75 43.33
CA THR A 125 -55.87 -24.77 43.48
C THR A 125 -54.63 -25.16 42.67
N ALA A 126 -54.30 -26.45 42.58
CA ALA A 126 -53.09 -26.93 41.92
C ALA A 126 -53.13 -26.68 40.40
N ALA A 127 -54.24 -27.01 39.75
CA ALA A 127 -54.45 -26.73 38.32
C ALA A 127 -54.44 -25.22 38.04
N LEU A 128 -55.03 -24.42 38.95
CA LEU A 128 -55.03 -22.97 38.83
C LEU A 128 -53.61 -22.38 38.97
N GLN A 129 -52.82 -22.91 39.91
CA GLN A 129 -51.42 -22.53 40.11
C GLN A 129 -50.56 -22.86 38.88
N ALA A 130 -50.77 -24.02 38.26
CA ALA A 130 -50.04 -24.40 37.04
C ALA A 130 -50.30 -23.41 35.89
N LEU A 131 -51.55 -22.97 35.70
CA LEU A 131 -51.89 -21.96 34.69
C LEU A 131 -51.27 -20.58 34.99
N TRP A 132 -51.19 -20.19 36.26
CA TRP A 132 -50.48 -18.97 36.65
C TRP A 132 -48.98 -19.08 36.34
N GLN A 133 -48.35 -20.19 36.72
CA GLN A 133 -46.93 -20.44 36.47
C GLN A 133 -46.60 -20.43 34.97
N GLU A 134 -47.45 -21.04 34.14
CA GLU A 134 -47.34 -21.01 32.68
C GLU A 134 -47.36 -19.57 32.15
N ALA A 135 -48.31 -18.74 32.61
CA ALA A 135 -48.40 -17.34 32.22
C ALA A 135 -47.13 -16.56 32.63
N THR A 136 -46.65 -16.73 33.87
CA THR A 136 -45.43 -16.06 34.34
C THR A 136 -44.18 -16.52 33.59
N ALA A 137 -44.07 -17.81 33.25
CA ALA A 137 -42.93 -18.35 32.52
C ALA A 137 -42.88 -17.85 31.07
N SER A 138 -44.05 -17.70 30.44
CA SER A 138 -44.15 -17.12 29.09
C SER A 138 -43.87 -15.61 29.06
N GLY A 139 -43.98 -14.93 30.20
CA GLY A 139 -43.93 -13.47 30.30
C GLY A 139 -45.09 -12.75 29.61
N SER A 140 -46.07 -13.50 29.09
CA SER A 140 -47.20 -13.01 28.32
C SER A 140 -48.51 -13.16 29.10
N GLU A 141 -49.51 -12.34 28.79
CA GLU A 141 -50.85 -12.40 29.39
C GLU A 141 -50.91 -12.22 30.92
N ILE A 142 -49.84 -11.76 31.58
CA ILE A 142 -49.78 -11.57 33.04
C ILE A 142 -51.00 -10.83 33.60
N PRO A 143 -51.49 -9.71 33.01
CA PRO A 143 -52.69 -9.05 33.50
C PRO A 143 -53.95 -9.92 33.47
N ALA A 144 -54.11 -10.71 32.40
CA ALA A 144 -55.27 -11.58 32.22
C ALA A 144 -55.22 -12.78 33.17
N ALA A 145 -54.05 -13.39 33.35
CA ALA A 145 -53.81 -14.48 34.29
C ALA A 145 -54.01 -14.01 35.74
N LEU A 146 -53.50 -12.81 36.08
CA LEU A 146 -53.65 -12.22 37.42
C LEU A 146 -55.13 -12.08 37.80
N TRP A 147 -55.91 -11.45 36.92
CA TRP A 147 -57.35 -11.27 37.14
C TRP A 147 -58.09 -12.61 37.20
N ALA A 148 -57.79 -13.53 36.28
CA ALA A 148 -58.42 -14.83 36.23
C ALA A 148 -58.16 -15.65 37.51
N THR A 149 -56.92 -15.64 38.03
CA THR A 149 -56.54 -16.35 39.26
C THR A 149 -57.22 -15.78 40.49
N TRP A 150 -57.08 -14.48 40.78
CA TRP A 150 -57.64 -13.92 42.02
C TRP A 150 -59.16 -13.89 42.06
N SER A 151 -59.83 -13.85 40.91
CA SER A 151 -61.29 -13.98 40.86
C SER A 151 -61.78 -15.43 40.89
N HIS A 152 -60.89 -16.43 40.75
CA HIS A 152 -61.28 -17.84 40.65
C HIS A 152 -61.81 -18.40 41.98
N PRO A 153 -62.87 -19.25 41.98
CA PRO A 153 -63.39 -19.89 43.20
C PRO A 153 -62.40 -20.85 43.87
N ALA A 154 -61.50 -21.48 43.10
CA ALA A 154 -60.45 -22.37 43.62
C ALA A 154 -59.18 -21.62 44.08
N CYS A 155 -59.17 -20.30 44.11
CA CYS A 155 -58.02 -19.52 44.60
C CYS A 155 -58.08 -19.44 46.13
N ASP A 156 -57.23 -20.22 46.79
CA ASP A 156 -57.08 -20.19 48.25
C ASP A 156 -56.04 -19.16 48.72
N SER A 157 -55.96 -18.97 50.03
CA SER A 157 -55.05 -18.00 50.63
C SER A 157 -53.57 -18.28 50.35
N THR A 158 -53.18 -19.54 50.11
CA THR A 158 -51.79 -19.91 49.82
C THR A 158 -51.42 -19.43 48.42
N LEU A 159 -52.27 -19.72 47.43
CA LEU A 159 -52.08 -19.27 46.06
C LEU A 159 -52.19 -17.75 45.94
N GLU A 160 -53.10 -17.11 46.68
CA GLU A 160 -53.19 -15.65 46.74
C GLU A 160 -51.87 -14.99 47.12
N HIS A 161 -51.19 -15.50 48.16
CA HIS A 161 -49.90 -14.98 48.61
C HIS A 161 -48.78 -15.27 47.60
N ALA A 162 -48.77 -16.45 46.99
CA ALA A 162 -47.79 -16.78 45.95
C ALA A 162 -47.89 -15.83 44.75
N VAL A 163 -49.10 -15.65 44.20
CA VAL A 163 -49.36 -14.73 43.09
C VAL A 163 -49.02 -13.29 43.46
N TYR A 164 -49.28 -12.87 44.70
CA TYR A 164 -48.89 -11.55 45.19
C TYR A 164 -47.37 -11.35 45.24
N GLY A 165 -46.61 -12.36 45.68
CA GLY A 165 -45.15 -12.32 45.66
C GLY A 165 -44.60 -12.22 44.24
N ASP A 166 -45.13 -13.04 43.33
CA ASP A 166 -44.73 -13.05 41.93
C ASP A 166 -44.98 -11.71 41.24
N ILE A 167 -46.20 -11.16 41.37
CA ILE A 167 -46.54 -9.88 40.72
C ILE A 167 -45.70 -8.73 41.28
N HIS A 168 -45.39 -8.74 42.57
CA HIS A 168 -44.51 -7.76 43.20
C HIS A 168 -43.11 -7.78 42.57
N MET A 169 -42.53 -8.97 42.41
CA MET A 169 -41.21 -9.12 41.79
C MET A 169 -41.22 -8.77 40.30
N ILE A 170 -42.26 -9.17 39.56
CA ILE A 170 -42.43 -8.84 38.14
C ILE A 170 -42.50 -7.32 37.95
N GLN A 171 -43.28 -6.60 38.77
CA GLN A 171 -43.37 -5.14 38.70
C GLN A 171 -42.01 -4.47 38.97
N HIS A 172 -41.25 -4.97 39.95
CA HIS A 172 -39.88 -4.49 40.20
C HIS A 172 -38.95 -4.74 39.00
N GLN A 173 -39.01 -5.93 38.42
CA GLN A 173 -38.19 -6.33 37.27
C GLN A 173 -38.49 -5.49 36.03
N ILE A 174 -39.77 -5.25 35.71
CA ILE A 174 -40.19 -4.37 34.62
C ILE A 174 -39.65 -2.95 34.84
N GLY A 175 -39.72 -2.44 36.08
CA GLY A 175 -39.17 -1.13 36.42
C GLY A 175 -37.65 -1.05 36.23
N THR A 176 -36.90 -2.08 36.64
CA THR A 176 -35.44 -2.15 36.39
C THR A 176 -35.10 -2.31 34.91
N GLY A 177 -35.83 -3.16 34.18
CA GLY A 177 -35.63 -3.40 32.75
C GLY A 177 -35.88 -2.13 31.94
N THR A 178 -37.00 -1.45 32.18
CA THR A 178 -37.33 -0.18 31.52
C THR A 178 -36.22 0.87 31.70
N ARG A 179 -35.60 0.95 32.88
CA ARG A 179 -34.47 1.88 33.10
C ARG A 179 -33.22 1.48 32.31
N ALA A 180 -32.92 0.18 32.23
CA ALA A 180 -31.81 -0.32 31.42
C ALA A 180 -32.05 -0.07 29.92
N ASP A 181 -33.28 -0.33 29.45
CA ASP A 181 -33.69 -0.10 28.07
C ASP A 181 -33.64 1.37 27.69
N LEU A 182 -34.12 2.27 28.57
CA LEU A 182 -34.01 3.72 28.37
C LEU A 182 -32.55 4.18 28.28
N LYS A 183 -31.67 3.61 29.11
CA LYS A 183 -30.23 3.90 29.07
C LYS A 183 -29.62 3.42 27.74
N ALA A 184 -29.93 2.20 27.31
CA ALA A 184 -29.45 1.65 26.04
C ALA A 184 -29.97 2.45 24.84
N LEU A 185 -31.25 2.82 24.85
CA LEU A 185 -31.88 3.62 23.80
C LEU A 185 -31.26 5.03 23.72
N LYS A 186 -30.93 5.64 24.86
CA LYS A 186 -30.22 6.92 24.89
C LYS A 186 -28.81 6.80 24.30
N ALA A 187 -28.05 5.78 24.69
CA ALA A 187 -26.71 5.53 24.15
C ALA A 187 -26.75 5.30 22.63
N LEU A 188 -27.66 4.44 22.15
CA LEU A 188 -27.83 4.19 20.72
C LEU A 188 -28.23 5.44 19.92
N LYS A 189 -29.04 6.33 20.50
CA LYS A 189 -29.37 7.62 19.87
C LYS A 189 -28.16 8.54 19.78
N GLU A 190 -27.31 8.57 20.81
CA GLU A 190 -26.07 9.34 20.82
C GLU A 190 -25.08 8.81 19.77
N ASP A 191 -24.88 7.49 19.73
CA ASP A 191 -24.03 6.83 18.74
C ASP A 191 -24.54 7.06 17.32
N ASN A 192 -25.85 6.95 17.08
CA ASN A 192 -26.42 7.20 15.77
C ASN A 192 -26.21 8.65 15.30
N ARG A 193 -26.30 9.61 16.23
CA ARG A 193 -26.03 11.02 15.94
C ARG A 193 -24.56 11.22 15.58
N GLU A 194 -23.65 10.56 16.29
CA GLU A 194 -22.22 10.66 16.03
C GLU A 194 -21.83 10.02 14.70
N LEU A 195 -22.33 8.81 14.41
CA LEU A 195 -22.11 8.15 13.13
C LEU A 195 -22.64 8.97 11.95
N ARG A 196 -23.79 9.64 12.10
CA ARG A 196 -24.31 10.55 11.06
C ARG A 196 -23.35 11.72 10.80
N ARG A 197 -22.80 12.33 11.85
CA ARG A 197 -21.81 13.41 11.70
C ARG A 197 -20.55 12.94 10.98
N GLN A 198 -20.04 11.76 11.35
CA GLN A 198 -18.86 11.19 10.71
C GLN A 198 -19.11 10.88 9.23
N LEU A 199 -20.29 10.35 8.91
CA LEU A 199 -20.71 10.07 7.55
C LEU A 199 -20.89 11.34 6.71
N ASP A 200 -21.47 12.39 7.28
CA ASP A 200 -21.59 13.68 6.59
C ASP A 200 -20.21 14.32 6.34
N LYS A 201 -19.31 14.27 7.34
CA LYS A 201 -17.93 14.73 7.19
C LYS A 201 -17.18 13.96 6.09
N ALA A 202 -17.25 12.63 6.11
CA ALA A 202 -16.61 11.79 5.10
C ALA A 202 -17.17 12.04 3.69
N ARG A 203 -18.48 12.30 3.56
CA ARG A 203 -19.11 12.69 2.29
C ARG A 203 -18.59 14.02 1.78
N GLN A 204 -18.48 15.02 2.65
CA GLN A 204 -17.94 16.34 2.29
C GLN A 204 -16.48 16.24 1.83
N GLU A 205 -15.64 15.48 2.55
CA GLU A 205 -14.24 15.25 2.18
C GLU A 205 -14.13 14.51 0.83
N ASN A 206 -14.98 13.50 0.60
CA ASN A 206 -14.97 12.77 -0.67
C ASN A 206 -15.41 13.65 -1.84
N GLU A 207 -16.43 14.48 -1.65
CA GLU A 207 -16.91 15.41 -2.68
C GLU A 207 -15.84 16.47 -3.01
N ALA A 208 -15.16 17.01 -2.00
CA ALA A 208 -14.06 17.95 -2.20
C ALA A 208 -12.92 17.33 -3.03
N LEU A 209 -12.49 16.11 -2.68
CA LEU A 209 -11.47 15.37 -3.42
C LEU A 209 -11.91 15.06 -4.86
N ARG A 210 -13.19 14.70 -5.07
CA ARG A 210 -13.74 14.48 -6.42
C ARG A 210 -13.71 15.75 -7.25
N SER A 211 -14.13 16.88 -6.68
CA SER A 211 -14.11 18.17 -7.35
C SER A 211 -12.69 18.60 -7.74
N GLU A 212 -11.73 18.45 -6.82
CA GLU A 212 -10.31 18.76 -7.06
C GLU A 212 -9.76 17.90 -8.21
N LYS A 213 -9.98 16.57 -8.15
CA LYS A 213 -9.52 15.65 -9.19
C LYS A 213 -10.21 15.88 -10.54
N SER A 214 -11.48 16.27 -10.54
CA SER A 214 -12.19 16.65 -11.76
C SER A 214 -11.55 17.88 -12.39
N SER A 215 -11.24 18.91 -11.60
CA SER A 215 -10.58 20.12 -12.08
C SER A 215 -9.17 19.84 -12.61
N GLU A 216 -8.38 19.03 -11.91
CA GLU A 216 -7.04 18.62 -12.36
C GLU A 216 -7.12 17.84 -13.67
N THR A 217 -8.04 16.88 -13.77
CA THR A 217 -8.27 16.08 -14.98
C THR A 217 -8.68 16.96 -16.16
N GLN A 218 -9.55 17.94 -15.94
CA GLN A 218 -9.94 18.89 -16.98
C GLN A 218 -8.76 19.77 -17.43
N GLY A 219 -7.95 20.26 -16.48
CA GLY A 219 -6.76 21.06 -16.78
C GLY A 219 -5.72 20.27 -17.59
N LEU A 220 -5.43 19.02 -17.19
CA LEU A 220 -4.54 18.13 -17.94
C LEU A 220 -5.11 17.78 -19.32
N GLY A 221 -6.42 17.54 -19.41
CA GLY A 221 -7.11 17.31 -20.67
C GLY A 221 -6.95 18.48 -21.65
N GLN A 222 -7.14 19.71 -21.18
CA GLN A 222 -6.92 20.91 -21.99
C GLN A 222 -5.46 21.02 -22.43
N ARG A 223 -4.51 20.79 -21.52
CA ARG A 223 -3.08 20.85 -21.87
C ARG A 223 -2.67 19.84 -22.93
N ILE A 224 -3.25 18.63 -22.90
CA ILE A 224 -3.04 17.61 -23.94
C ILE A 224 -3.59 18.09 -25.29
N VAL A 225 -4.77 18.72 -25.31
CA VAL A 225 -5.34 19.30 -26.54
C VAL A 225 -4.43 20.39 -27.11
N ASP A 226 -3.97 21.31 -26.28
CA ASP A 226 -3.09 22.41 -26.70
C ASP A 226 -1.75 21.88 -27.26
N LEU A 227 -1.12 20.93 -26.56
CA LEU A 227 0.14 20.32 -27.01
C LEU A 227 -0.03 19.54 -28.32
N ARG A 228 -1.17 18.88 -28.52
CA ARG A 228 -1.48 18.21 -29.79
C ARG A 228 -1.65 19.20 -30.94
N ALA A 229 -2.28 20.35 -30.68
CA ALA A 229 -2.41 21.41 -31.67
C ALA A 229 -1.04 22.03 -32.03
N GLU A 230 -0.19 22.29 -31.04
CA GLU A 230 1.19 22.76 -31.27
C GLU A 230 2.01 21.76 -32.08
N LEU A 231 1.94 20.47 -31.75
CA LEU A 231 2.64 19.42 -32.50
C LEU A 231 2.16 19.36 -33.96
N ALA A 232 0.84 19.37 -34.18
CA ALA A 232 0.29 19.39 -35.53
C ALA A 232 0.73 20.63 -36.33
N GLY A 233 0.80 21.81 -35.68
CA GLY A 233 1.31 23.03 -36.31
C GLY A 233 2.80 22.96 -36.67
N ARG A 234 3.62 22.34 -35.80
CA ARG A 234 5.04 22.09 -36.08
C ARG A 234 5.22 21.10 -37.23
N ASP A 235 4.47 20.00 -37.24
CA ASP A 235 4.51 19.00 -38.31
C ASP A 235 4.12 19.61 -39.67
N ALA A 236 3.08 20.46 -39.69
CA ALA A 236 2.69 21.20 -40.90
C ALA A 236 3.81 22.14 -41.39
N THR A 237 4.51 22.81 -40.47
CA THR A 237 5.65 23.69 -40.81
C THR A 237 6.83 22.88 -41.36
N ILE A 238 7.15 21.73 -40.74
CA ILE A 238 8.20 20.82 -41.22
C ILE A 238 7.86 20.32 -42.62
N ALA A 239 6.62 19.90 -42.86
CA ALA A 239 6.17 19.47 -44.18
C ALA A 239 6.31 20.60 -45.23
N ALA A 240 5.92 21.82 -44.88
CA ALA A 240 6.05 22.98 -45.77
C ALA A 240 7.51 23.30 -46.11
N LEU A 241 8.40 23.34 -45.11
CA LEU A 241 9.83 23.58 -45.31
C LEU A 241 10.50 22.45 -46.11
N THR A 242 10.11 21.20 -45.86
CA THR A 242 10.60 20.04 -46.63
C THR A 242 10.18 20.17 -48.10
N GLY A 243 8.93 20.54 -48.36
CA GLY A 243 8.45 20.81 -49.72
C GLY A 243 9.20 21.95 -50.41
N GLN A 244 9.51 23.04 -49.69
CA GLN A 244 10.32 24.14 -50.22
C GLN A 244 11.77 23.72 -50.52
N LEU A 245 12.39 22.90 -49.66
CA LEU A 245 13.72 22.35 -49.91
C LEU A 245 13.74 21.46 -51.15
N ASP A 246 12.73 20.63 -51.34
CA ASP A 246 12.63 19.77 -52.52
C ASP A 246 12.38 20.58 -53.79
N GLN A 247 11.58 21.65 -53.75
CA GLN A 247 11.43 22.60 -54.86
C GLN A 247 12.74 23.31 -55.20
N LEU A 248 13.48 23.79 -54.20
CA LEU A 248 14.79 24.41 -54.40
C LEU A 248 15.80 23.44 -55.01
N ARG A 249 15.85 22.20 -54.51
CA ARG A 249 16.67 21.12 -55.08
C ARG A 249 16.29 20.86 -56.54
N ALA A 250 15.00 20.80 -56.86
CA ALA A 250 14.52 20.59 -58.22
C ALA A 250 14.84 21.77 -59.16
N SER A 251 14.90 23.00 -58.64
CA SER A 251 15.30 24.19 -59.41
C SER A 251 16.80 24.25 -59.73
N LEU A 252 17.61 23.43 -59.07
CA LEU A 252 19.07 23.39 -59.21
C LEU A 252 19.56 21.96 -59.47
N PRO A 253 19.10 21.29 -60.55
CA PRO A 253 19.44 19.89 -60.81
C PRO A 253 20.94 19.69 -61.06
N ASP A 254 21.58 20.64 -61.75
CA ASP A 254 22.99 20.54 -62.16
C ASP A 254 23.97 21.09 -61.12
N LEU A 255 23.50 21.47 -59.92
CA LEU A 255 24.36 22.08 -58.89
C LEU A 255 25.50 21.14 -58.48
N LYS A 256 25.22 19.83 -58.40
CA LYS A 256 26.21 18.82 -58.05
C LYS A 256 27.25 18.65 -59.16
N ASP A 257 26.81 18.63 -60.41
CA ASP A 257 27.68 18.52 -61.57
C ASP A 257 28.53 19.78 -61.75
N ARG A 258 27.96 20.95 -61.51
CA ARG A 258 28.67 22.23 -61.51
C ARG A 258 29.75 22.29 -60.42
N HIS A 259 29.48 21.79 -59.22
CA HIS A 259 30.53 21.65 -58.18
C HIS A 259 31.62 20.65 -58.58
N GLY A 260 31.26 19.54 -59.23
CA GLY A 260 32.20 18.57 -59.75
C GLY A 260 33.11 19.16 -60.85
N LEU A 261 32.53 19.94 -61.76
CA LEU A 261 33.25 20.66 -62.81
C LEU A 261 34.18 21.71 -62.21
N LEU A 262 33.74 22.47 -61.20
CA LEU A 262 34.56 23.46 -60.52
C LEU A 262 35.80 22.84 -59.88
N ARG A 263 35.64 21.72 -59.15
CA ARG A 263 36.80 20.99 -58.56
C ARG A 263 37.76 20.48 -59.63
N ARG A 264 37.22 19.92 -60.72
CA ARG A 264 38.05 19.44 -61.83
C ARG A 264 38.82 20.57 -62.50
N ALA A 265 38.22 21.76 -62.61
CA ALA A 265 38.89 22.95 -63.13
C ALA A 265 40.02 23.40 -62.20
N THR A 266 39.77 23.49 -60.88
CA THR A 266 40.82 23.85 -59.91
C THR A 266 41.97 22.84 -59.89
N ASP A 267 41.68 21.54 -59.99
CA ASP A 267 42.70 20.49 -60.06
C ASP A 267 43.49 20.54 -61.39
N ALA A 268 42.84 20.95 -62.48
CA ALA A 268 43.52 21.15 -63.77
C ALA A 268 44.43 22.39 -63.73
N GLU A 269 43.98 23.49 -63.14
CA GLU A 269 44.77 24.71 -62.94
C GLU A 269 45.99 24.44 -62.06
N ALA A 270 45.83 23.77 -60.91
CA ALA A 270 46.95 23.40 -60.04
C ALA A 270 47.97 22.48 -60.73
N ARG A 271 47.50 21.57 -61.59
CA ARG A 271 48.40 20.75 -62.42
C ARG A 271 49.13 21.58 -63.47
N SER A 272 48.45 22.53 -64.11
CA SER A 272 49.05 23.43 -65.10
C SER A 272 50.12 24.33 -64.48
N THR A 273 49.87 24.88 -63.29
CA THR A 273 50.88 25.68 -62.56
C THR A 273 52.07 24.85 -62.15
N ALA A 274 51.86 23.62 -61.65
CA ALA A 274 52.95 22.71 -61.28
C ALA A 274 53.80 22.28 -62.48
N LEU A 275 53.16 21.99 -63.62
CA LEU A 275 53.88 21.66 -64.87
C LEU A 275 54.66 22.86 -65.40
N SER A 276 54.10 24.08 -65.31
CA SER A 276 54.79 25.30 -65.73
C SER A 276 56.02 25.57 -64.87
N ALA A 277 55.89 25.46 -63.54
CA ALA A 277 57.02 25.58 -62.62
C ALA A 277 58.10 24.51 -62.88
N ARG A 278 57.70 23.27 -63.21
CA ARG A 278 58.64 22.20 -63.58
C ARG A 278 59.34 22.49 -64.91
N ALA A 279 58.63 23.05 -65.89
CA ALA A 279 59.23 23.47 -67.16
C ALA A 279 60.25 24.58 -66.95
N GLU A 280 59.93 25.60 -66.15
CA GLU A 280 60.86 26.67 -65.76
C GLU A 280 62.09 26.10 -65.03
N GLN A 281 61.91 25.18 -64.07
CA GLN A 281 63.02 24.49 -63.41
C GLN A 281 63.89 23.74 -64.42
N GLN A 282 63.29 23.01 -65.36
CA GLN A 282 64.04 22.30 -66.41
C GLN A 282 64.78 23.27 -67.34
N GLU A 283 64.20 24.41 -67.70
CA GLU A 283 64.86 25.45 -68.49
C GLU A 283 66.06 26.05 -67.74
N THR A 284 65.91 26.35 -66.45
CA THR A 284 67.03 26.82 -65.61
C THR A 284 68.12 25.76 -65.49
N GLU A 285 67.77 24.49 -65.34
CA GLU A 285 68.73 23.39 -65.28
C GLU A 285 69.46 23.21 -66.61
N ILE A 286 68.75 23.26 -67.74
CA ILE A 286 69.36 23.25 -69.08
C ILE A 286 70.31 24.44 -69.24
N TRP A 287 69.93 25.63 -68.76
CA TRP A 287 70.79 26.80 -68.77
C TRP A 287 72.06 26.58 -67.93
N HIS A 288 71.93 26.08 -66.71
CA HIS A 288 73.05 25.75 -65.83
C HIS A 288 73.96 24.67 -66.42
N LEU A 289 73.39 23.60 -66.98
CA LEU A 289 74.14 22.55 -67.65
C LEU A 289 74.88 23.08 -68.88
N ARG A 290 74.26 23.95 -69.70
CA ARG A 290 74.93 24.62 -70.83
C ARG A 290 76.06 25.54 -70.37
N GLN A 291 75.90 26.24 -69.25
CA GLN A 291 76.97 27.05 -68.65
C GLN A 291 78.11 26.18 -68.13
N ARG A 292 77.80 25.09 -67.41
CA ARG A 292 78.79 24.12 -66.96
C ARG A 292 79.51 23.46 -68.11
N LEU A 293 78.82 23.17 -69.21
CA LEU A 293 79.40 22.57 -70.40
C LEU A 293 80.32 23.58 -71.10
N ARG A 294 79.91 24.86 -71.23
CA ARG A 294 80.81 25.94 -71.68
C ARG A 294 82.04 26.09 -70.79
N HIS A 295 81.84 26.11 -69.47
CA HIS A 295 82.94 26.25 -68.54
C HIS A 295 83.84 25.01 -68.54
N ALA A 296 83.29 23.80 -68.68
CA ALA A 296 84.07 22.58 -68.85
C ALA A 296 84.78 22.55 -70.20
N GLU A 297 84.21 23.07 -71.29
CA GLU A 297 84.89 23.26 -72.57
C GLU A 297 86.04 24.27 -72.44
N GLU A 298 85.84 25.38 -71.72
CA GLU A 298 86.88 26.36 -71.40
C GLU A 298 87.98 25.75 -70.50
N THR A 299 87.60 24.97 -69.48
CA THR A 299 88.52 24.31 -68.55
C THR A 299 89.22 23.12 -69.20
N ILE A 300 88.58 22.36 -70.10
CA ILE A 300 89.22 21.34 -70.94
C ILE A 300 90.19 22.02 -71.91
N ASN A 301 89.83 23.16 -72.50
CA ASN A 301 90.78 23.95 -73.29
C ASN A 301 91.95 24.48 -72.45
N GLN A 302 91.74 24.77 -71.16
CA GLN A 302 92.79 25.17 -70.20
C GLN A 302 93.61 23.97 -69.65
N LEU A 303 93.02 22.78 -69.50
CA LEU A 303 93.68 21.54 -69.04
C LEU A 303 94.37 20.80 -70.21
N LEU A 304 93.90 20.96 -71.44
CA LEU A 304 94.70 20.68 -72.64
C LEU A 304 95.91 21.62 -72.75
N ALA A 305 95.93 22.72 -71.99
CA ALA A 305 97.11 23.56 -71.78
C ALA A 305 97.89 23.22 -70.49
N GLN A 306 97.40 22.38 -69.56
CA GLN A 306 98.09 21.93 -68.34
C GLN A 306 97.58 20.56 -67.82
N GLU A 307 98.43 19.53 -67.86
CA GLU A 307 98.19 18.15 -67.37
C GLU A 307 98.25 17.99 -65.84
N GLY A 308 97.48 17.03 -65.26
CA GLY A 308 97.86 16.31 -64.02
C GLY A 308 96.76 15.87 -63.00
N SER A 309 96.42 14.57 -63.02
CA SER A 309 96.13 13.61 -61.91
C SER A 309 95.02 13.77 -60.83
N ASP A 310 94.00 12.89 -60.92
CA ASP A 310 93.60 11.75 -60.03
C ASP A 310 92.86 11.80 -58.65
N GLU A 311 91.93 10.81 -58.54
CA GLU A 311 91.37 9.97 -57.43
C GLU A 311 90.33 10.41 -56.33
N THR A 312 89.14 9.77 -56.45
CA THR A 312 88.25 8.93 -55.56
C THR A 312 88.29 8.84 -54.00
N LEU A 313 87.16 8.35 -53.41
CA LEU A 313 86.92 7.41 -52.24
C LEU A 313 85.59 7.78 -51.50
N THR A 314 84.50 6.98 -51.31
CA THR A 314 84.13 5.71 -50.60
C THR A 314 84.12 5.72 -49.04
N VAL A 315 83.12 5.07 -48.39
CA VAL A 315 83.20 3.94 -47.40
C VAL A 315 81.88 3.68 -46.60
N ASP A 316 81.58 2.38 -46.42
CA ASP A 316 80.54 1.59 -45.71
C ASP A 316 80.55 1.63 -44.14
N ALA A 317 79.42 1.39 -43.44
CA ALA A 317 78.93 0.18 -42.69
C ALA A 317 79.77 -0.37 -41.50
N ASP A 318 79.13 -0.76 -40.37
CA ASP A 318 79.09 -2.16 -39.84
C ASP A 318 78.33 -2.35 -38.48
N CYS A 319 77.95 -3.61 -38.16
CA CYS A 319 76.96 -4.10 -37.19
C CYS A 319 77.53 -5.13 -36.16
N ALA A 320 76.91 -5.33 -34.98
CA ALA A 320 77.18 -6.41 -33.99
C ALA A 320 76.02 -6.55 -32.94
N PRO A 321 75.97 -7.58 -32.05
CA PRO A 321 75.82 -9.04 -32.23
C PRO A 321 74.49 -9.63 -31.63
N GLU A 322 73.97 -10.72 -32.21
CA GLU A 322 72.66 -11.34 -31.89
C GLU A 322 72.63 -12.19 -30.58
N THR A 323 71.61 -12.01 -29.73
CA THR A 323 71.48 -12.59 -28.36
C THR A 323 70.15 -13.33 -28.06
N LEU A 324 69.18 -13.37 -28.99
CA LEU A 324 67.79 -13.84 -28.80
C LEU A 324 67.43 -15.03 -29.70
N SER A 325 68.38 -15.59 -30.46
CA SER A 325 68.22 -16.83 -31.24
C SER A 325 66.91 -16.90 -32.03
N GLY A 326 66.48 -15.79 -32.65
CA GLY A 326 65.30 -15.73 -33.52
C GLY A 326 63.92 -15.79 -32.85
N LYS A 327 63.81 -15.75 -31.52
CA LYS A 327 62.51 -15.84 -30.82
C LYS A 327 61.62 -14.61 -31.04
N SER A 328 60.30 -14.82 -31.08
CA SER A 328 59.33 -13.73 -31.30
C SER A 328 58.87 -13.09 -29.98
N VAL A 329 59.22 -11.82 -29.76
CA VAL A 329 58.88 -11.04 -28.55
C VAL A 329 57.71 -10.09 -28.85
N LEU A 330 56.60 -10.27 -28.16
CA LEU A 330 55.43 -9.39 -28.26
C LEU A 330 55.40 -8.35 -27.14
N CYS A 331 55.39 -7.07 -27.51
CA CYS A 331 55.07 -5.97 -26.60
C CYS A 331 53.59 -5.60 -26.72
N VAL A 332 52.84 -5.73 -25.63
CA VAL A 332 51.44 -5.28 -25.55
C VAL A 332 51.38 -3.98 -24.77
N GLY A 333 50.98 -2.93 -25.47
CA GLY A 333 51.00 -1.55 -25.00
C GLY A 333 52.39 -0.90 -25.09
N GLY A 334 52.40 0.41 -24.94
CA GLY A 334 53.61 1.23 -24.96
C GLY A 334 53.29 2.65 -25.39
N ARG A 335 54.17 3.61 -25.10
CA ARG A 335 54.05 4.96 -25.68
C ARG A 335 54.50 4.92 -27.13
N SER A 336 53.71 5.48 -28.05
CA SER A 336 53.95 5.39 -29.50
C SER A 336 55.37 5.81 -29.93
N GLY A 337 55.98 6.78 -29.24
CA GLY A 337 57.36 7.24 -29.50
C GLY A 337 58.49 6.34 -28.97
N ALA A 338 58.18 5.29 -28.19
CA ALA A 338 59.18 4.34 -27.65
C ALA A 338 59.18 2.99 -28.40
N ILE A 339 58.24 2.77 -29.31
CA ILE A 339 58.07 1.50 -30.05
C ILE A 339 59.28 1.20 -30.92
N ASP A 340 59.82 2.20 -31.63
CA ASP A 340 60.99 2.01 -32.49
C ASP A 340 62.26 1.70 -31.68
N ALA A 341 62.39 2.29 -30.49
CA ALA A 341 63.48 1.96 -29.57
C ALA A 341 63.35 0.53 -29.00
N TYR A 342 62.13 0.06 -28.73
CA TYR A 342 61.89 -1.33 -28.33
C TYR A 342 62.17 -2.33 -29.47
N ARG A 343 61.79 -1.98 -30.70
CA ARG A 343 62.06 -2.79 -31.90
C ARG A 343 63.56 -2.93 -32.12
N GLN A 344 64.29 -1.81 -32.12
CA GLN A 344 65.74 -1.81 -32.29
C GLN A 344 66.42 -2.66 -31.21
N LEU A 345 65.99 -2.59 -29.96
CA LEU A 345 66.59 -3.37 -28.87
C LEU A 345 66.37 -4.88 -29.04
N VAL A 346 65.19 -5.31 -29.49
CA VAL A 346 64.87 -6.73 -29.73
C VAL A 346 65.56 -7.25 -30.98
N GLU A 347 65.63 -6.45 -32.04
CA GLU A 347 66.28 -6.83 -33.31
C GLU A 347 67.80 -6.82 -33.21
N GLN A 348 68.41 -5.85 -32.50
CA GLN A 348 69.85 -5.83 -32.20
C GLN A 348 70.25 -7.01 -31.33
N SER A 349 69.38 -7.41 -30.40
CA SER A 349 69.55 -8.65 -29.66
C SER A 349 69.13 -9.87 -30.48
N GLY A 350 68.86 -9.83 -31.79
CA GLY A 350 68.67 -11.02 -32.64
C GLY A 350 67.32 -11.74 -32.51
N GLY A 351 66.26 -11.03 -32.11
CA GLY A 351 64.89 -11.54 -31.97
C GLY A 351 63.90 -10.83 -32.90
N ARG A 352 62.70 -11.37 -33.06
CA ARG A 352 61.64 -10.76 -33.89
C ARG A 352 60.67 -9.97 -33.03
N PHE A 353 60.53 -8.67 -33.29
CA PHE A 353 59.63 -7.81 -32.52
C PHE A 353 58.19 -7.82 -33.08
N LEU A 354 57.22 -8.01 -32.20
CA LEU A 354 55.79 -7.87 -32.48
C LEU A 354 55.21 -6.81 -31.53
N HIS A 355 54.29 -5.98 -32.02
CA HIS A 355 53.65 -4.93 -31.23
C HIS A 355 52.14 -4.99 -31.38
N HIS A 356 51.43 -4.75 -30.28
CA HIS A 356 49.99 -4.48 -30.30
C HIS A 356 49.66 -3.39 -29.27
N ASP A 357 48.86 -2.42 -29.66
CA ASP A 357 48.55 -1.23 -28.83
C ASP A 357 47.53 -1.47 -27.69
N GLY A 358 47.41 -2.72 -27.21
CA GLY A 358 46.57 -3.03 -26.04
C GLY A 358 45.09 -2.64 -26.14
N GLY A 359 44.54 -2.48 -27.35
CA GLY A 359 43.13 -2.17 -27.59
C GLY A 359 42.75 -0.68 -27.51
N LEU A 360 43.72 0.24 -27.65
CA LEU A 360 43.45 1.68 -27.72
C LEU A 360 42.98 2.10 -29.12
N GLU A 361 43.69 1.70 -30.19
CA GLU A 361 43.29 1.97 -31.59
C GLU A 361 43.06 0.70 -32.42
N GLU A 362 43.68 -0.44 -32.06
CA GLU A 362 43.53 -1.71 -32.79
C GLU A 362 42.50 -2.67 -32.16
N SER A 363 41.72 -3.34 -33.02
CA SER A 363 40.68 -4.30 -32.62
C SER A 363 41.21 -5.44 -31.74
N LEU A 364 40.57 -5.65 -30.58
CA LEU A 364 40.89 -6.68 -29.59
C LEU A 364 40.98 -8.11 -30.14
N HIS A 365 40.33 -8.41 -31.27
CA HIS A 365 40.38 -9.72 -31.93
C HIS A 365 41.74 -10.03 -32.57
N ARG A 366 42.53 -9.00 -32.93
CA ARG A 366 43.88 -9.19 -33.52
C ARG A 366 44.91 -9.61 -32.47
N ILE A 367 44.67 -9.29 -31.20
CA ILE A 367 45.51 -9.64 -30.06
C ILE A 367 45.70 -11.16 -29.95
N ASP A 368 44.63 -11.95 -30.14
CA ASP A 368 44.68 -13.41 -29.99
C ASP A 368 45.59 -14.07 -31.04
N GLY A 369 45.60 -13.55 -32.27
CA GLY A 369 46.46 -14.03 -33.36
C GLY A 369 47.94 -13.65 -33.17
N VAL A 370 48.21 -12.43 -32.72
CA VAL A 370 49.59 -11.98 -32.45
C VAL A 370 50.16 -12.65 -31.19
N LEU A 371 49.33 -12.91 -30.17
CA LEU A 371 49.70 -13.71 -28.99
C LEU A 371 50.04 -15.16 -29.35
N ALA A 372 49.37 -15.75 -30.35
CA ALA A 372 49.66 -17.11 -30.80
C ALA A 372 51.05 -17.23 -31.46
N ALA A 373 51.51 -16.17 -32.14
CA ALA A 373 52.79 -16.14 -32.84
C ALA A 373 54.01 -15.77 -31.96
N ALA A 374 53.79 -15.33 -30.71
CA ALA A 374 54.86 -14.90 -29.81
C ALA A 374 55.32 -16.01 -28.85
N ASP A 375 56.62 -16.06 -28.57
CA ASP A 375 57.24 -16.97 -27.60
C ASP A 375 57.38 -16.32 -26.22
N LEU A 376 57.57 -14.99 -26.19
CA LEU A 376 57.65 -14.17 -24.99
C LEU A 376 56.69 -12.99 -25.09
N VAL A 377 55.88 -12.76 -24.06
CA VAL A 377 54.93 -11.63 -24.01
C VAL A 377 55.32 -10.68 -22.88
N ILE A 378 55.60 -9.42 -23.24
CA ILE A 378 55.87 -8.34 -22.29
C ILE A 378 54.68 -7.38 -22.31
N CYS A 379 53.99 -7.28 -21.18
CA CYS A 379 52.78 -6.51 -21.03
C CYS A 379 53.03 -5.28 -20.15
N GLN A 380 52.87 -4.08 -20.71
CA GLN A 380 53.05 -2.84 -19.98
C GLN A 380 51.72 -2.44 -19.32
N ALA A 381 51.54 -2.77 -18.05
CA ALA A 381 50.27 -2.64 -17.34
C ALA A 381 49.74 -1.19 -17.24
N GLY A 382 50.60 -0.18 -17.44
CA GLY A 382 50.22 1.23 -17.44
C GLY A 382 49.75 1.81 -18.78
N CYS A 383 49.84 1.05 -19.88
CA CYS A 383 49.56 1.56 -21.24
C CYS A 383 48.68 0.59 -22.07
N ILE A 384 47.71 -0.07 -21.44
CA ILE A 384 46.78 -1.01 -22.09
C ILE A 384 45.37 -0.86 -21.52
N SER A 385 44.36 -1.23 -22.30
CA SER A 385 42.97 -1.26 -21.82
C SER A 385 42.74 -2.37 -20.79
N HIS A 386 41.77 -2.18 -19.88
CA HIS A 386 41.42 -3.17 -18.85
C HIS A 386 41.04 -4.53 -19.45
N ASN A 387 40.35 -4.53 -20.59
CA ASN A 387 39.96 -5.73 -21.32
C ASN A 387 41.17 -6.44 -21.94
N ALA A 388 42.14 -5.71 -22.51
CA ALA A 388 43.35 -6.31 -23.05
C ALA A 388 44.25 -6.93 -21.97
N TYR A 389 44.35 -6.30 -20.79
CA TYR A 389 45.14 -6.84 -19.66
C TYR A 389 44.64 -8.23 -19.23
N TRP A 390 43.33 -8.36 -18.98
CA TRP A 390 42.75 -9.64 -18.56
C TRP A 390 42.84 -10.69 -19.66
N ARG A 391 42.63 -10.29 -20.92
CA ARG A 391 42.69 -11.21 -22.06
C ARG A 391 44.09 -11.77 -22.28
N VAL A 392 45.14 -10.95 -22.19
CA VAL A 392 46.54 -11.42 -22.25
C VAL A 392 46.86 -12.34 -21.08
N LYS A 393 46.44 -11.97 -19.85
CA LYS A 393 46.69 -12.78 -18.65
C LYS A 393 46.02 -14.16 -18.69
N GLU A 394 44.77 -14.22 -19.13
CA GLU A 394 44.00 -15.46 -19.27
C GLU A 394 44.57 -16.33 -20.39
N GLN A 395 44.91 -15.74 -21.53
CA GLN A 395 45.44 -16.46 -22.69
C GLN A 395 46.85 -17.02 -22.45
N CYS A 396 47.73 -16.27 -21.79
CA CYS A 396 49.05 -16.76 -21.40
C CYS A 396 48.96 -17.88 -20.35
N LYS A 397 48.01 -17.79 -19.40
CA LYS A 397 47.75 -18.87 -18.43
C LYS A 397 47.23 -20.14 -19.10
N ARG A 398 46.39 -20.02 -20.13
CA ARG A 398 45.81 -21.14 -20.88
C ARG A 398 46.81 -21.82 -21.82
N THR A 399 47.73 -21.05 -22.41
CA THR A 399 48.72 -21.56 -23.38
C THR A 399 50.08 -21.89 -22.76
N GLY A 400 50.30 -21.56 -21.48
CA GLY A 400 51.55 -21.82 -20.77
C GLY A 400 52.71 -20.92 -21.20
N LYS A 401 52.47 -19.88 -22.00
CA LYS A 401 53.50 -18.98 -22.53
C LYS A 401 54.03 -18.02 -21.46
N ARG A 402 55.35 -17.74 -21.50
CA ARG A 402 55.99 -16.81 -20.55
C ARG A 402 55.45 -15.40 -20.75
N CYS A 403 54.84 -14.85 -19.70
CA CYS A 403 54.22 -13.53 -19.72
C CYS A 403 54.73 -12.69 -18.55
N LEU A 404 55.29 -11.53 -18.86
CA LEU A 404 55.91 -10.62 -17.90
C LEU A 404 55.14 -9.31 -17.86
N PHE A 405 54.68 -8.91 -16.67
CA PHE A 405 53.93 -7.68 -16.47
C PHE A 405 54.82 -6.60 -15.87
N VAL A 406 55.01 -5.51 -16.62
CA VAL A 406 55.87 -4.39 -16.22
C VAL A 406 55.00 -3.18 -15.88
N ARG A 407 55.27 -2.54 -14.74
CA ARG A 407 54.54 -1.35 -14.28
C ARG A 407 55.00 -0.03 -14.94
N ASN A 408 56.25 0.05 -15.41
CA ASN A 408 56.85 1.27 -15.96
C ASN A 408 57.19 1.14 -17.46
N ALA A 409 56.64 2.04 -18.29
CA ALA A 409 56.81 2.09 -19.75
C ALA A 409 58.09 2.82 -20.20
N GLY A 410 59.26 2.36 -19.74
CA GLY A 410 60.58 2.94 -20.04
C GLY A 410 61.52 1.98 -20.77
N VAL A 411 62.33 2.48 -21.71
CA VAL A 411 63.28 1.70 -22.55
C VAL A 411 64.28 0.91 -21.71
N SER A 412 64.82 1.51 -20.65
CA SER A 412 65.74 0.83 -19.71
C SER A 412 65.09 -0.27 -18.87
N SER A 413 63.79 -0.16 -18.57
CA SER A 413 63.04 -1.21 -17.88
C SER A 413 62.77 -2.38 -18.81
N PHE A 414 62.45 -2.11 -20.07
CA PHE A 414 62.22 -3.13 -21.09
C PHE A 414 63.50 -3.90 -21.42
N GLY A 415 64.63 -3.21 -21.59
CA GLY A 415 65.92 -3.87 -21.85
C GLY A 415 66.40 -4.79 -20.74
N ARG A 416 66.23 -4.40 -19.47
CA ARG A 416 66.53 -5.28 -18.33
C ARG A 416 65.69 -6.55 -18.33
N MET A 417 64.43 -6.48 -18.77
CA MET A 417 63.55 -7.66 -18.83
C MET A 417 63.94 -8.60 -19.97
N ILE A 418 64.41 -8.06 -21.10
CA ILE A 418 64.94 -8.87 -22.20
C ILE A 418 66.24 -9.57 -21.75
N SER A 419 67.18 -8.84 -21.14
CA SER A 419 68.41 -9.44 -20.60
C SER A 419 68.13 -10.48 -19.49
N ALA A 420 67.13 -10.25 -18.64
CA ALA A 420 66.71 -11.21 -17.62
C ALA A 420 66.02 -12.44 -18.21
N ALA A 421 65.19 -12.27 -19.25
CA ALA A 421 64.55 -13.39 -19.96
C ALA A 421 65.57 -14.27 -20.70
N CYS A 422 66.67 -13.68 -21.19
CA CYS A 422 67.82 -14.40 -21.77
C CYS A 422 68.66 -15.16 -20.73
N ALA A 423 68.68 -14.73 -19.46
CA ALA A 423 69.54 -15.33 -18.43
C ALA A 423 68.94 -16.57 -17.74
N GLU A 424 67.63 -16.81 -17.85
CA GLU A 424 66.94 -17.95 -17.22
C GLU A 424 66.76 -19.17 -18.14
N GLU A 425 67.26 -19.13 -19.39
CA GLU A 425 67.16 -20.22 -20.38
C GLU A 425 68.51 -20.79 -20.83
N ASN A 426 69.57 -20.54 -20.07
CA ASN A 426 70.89 -21.17 -20.21
C ASN A 426 71.18 -22.15 -19.08
#